data_AF-A0A3S1KX87-F1
#
_entry.id   AF-A0A3S1KX87-F1
#
_cell.length_a   1.000
_cell.length_b   1.000
_cell.length_c   1.000
_cell.angle_alpha   90.00
_cell.angle_beta   90.00
_cell.angle_gamma   90.00
#
_symmetry.space_group_name_H-M   'P 1'
#
loop_
_entity.id
_entity.type
_entity.pdbx_description
1 polymer ?
#
loop_
_entity_poly.entity_id
_entity_poly.type
_entity_poly.pdbx_seq_one_letter_code
_entity_poly.pdbx_strand_id
1 'polypeptide(L)'
;PYARARHRAWIEFGSATLNAIGRFYSASTEAGFLAESSALSAMFDRLEAELADEPGGPWFASKHFSLVDAVYGPVFRYLNVFDRIGDFGILDGKPLVRAWRKTLSERPSIRQAVAPDYPQRLHAFLQAKGSHLS
;
A
#
# COMPACT_ATOMS: atom_id res chain seq x y z
N PRO A 1 21.74 7.62 -14.27
CA PRO A 1 21.35 6.25 -14.70
C PRO A 1 20.84 5.36 -13.56
N TYR A 2 21.59 5.29 -12.45
CA TYR A 2 21.26 4.47 -11.28
C TYR A 2 19.93 4.84 -10.61
N ALA A 3 19.70 6.10 -10.24
CA ALA A 3 18.46 6.54 -9.56
C ALA A 3 17.19 6.18 -10.36
N ARG A 4 17.24 6.31 -11.70
CA ARG A 4 16.12 5.91 -12.56
C ARG A 4 15.87 4.40 -12.55
N ALA A 5 16.93 3.59 -12.51
CA ALA A 5 16.80 2.13 -12.41
C ALA A 5 16.25 1.71 -11.04
N ARG A 6 16.74 2.34 -9.95
CA ARG A 6 16.20 2.17 -8.59
C ARG A 6 14.71 2.48 -8.55
N HIS A 7 14.27 3.62 -9.10
CA HIS A 7 12.85 3.96 -9.15
C HIS A 7 12.02 2.94 -9.94
N ARG A 8 12.54 2.40 -11.05
CA ARG A 8 11.85 1.35 -11.81
C ARG A 8 11.68 0.06 -11.00
N ALA A 9 12.70 -0.32 -10.22
CA ALA A 9 12.60 -1.48 -9.34
C ALA A 9 11.53 -1.28 -8.27
N TRP A 10 11.41 -0.08 -7.70
CA TRP A 10 10.36 0.24 -6.72
C TRP A 10 8.97 0.41 -7.32
N ILE A 11 8.87 0.85 -8.56
CA ILE A 11 7.61 0.82 -9.33
C ILE A 11 7.15 -0.63 -9.53
N GLU A 12 8.06 -1.51 -9.95
CA GLU A 12 7.75 -2.94 -10.12
C GLU A 12 7.40 -3.61 -8.79
N PHE A 13 8.12 -3.26 -7.71
CA PHE A 13 7.78 -3.73 -6.38
C PHE A 13 6.37 -3.30 -5.96
N GLY A 14 5.96 -2.07 -6.29
CA GLY A 14 4.58 -1.61 -6.08
C GLY A 14 3.54 -2.44 -6.84
N SER A 15 3.82 -2.83 -8.08
CA SER A 15 2.98 -3.77 -8.84
C SER A 15 2.86 -5.13 -8.13
N ALA A 16 3.98 -5.67 -7.65
CA ALA A 16 4.00 -6.90 -6.88
C ALA A 16 3.21 -6.78 -5.55
N THR A 17 3.28 -5.63 -4.87
CA THR A 17 2.49 -5.33 -3.67
C THR A 17 0.98 -5.34 -3.99
N LEU A 18 0.55 -4.74 -5.10
CA LEU A 18 -0.86 -4.78 -5.53
C LEU A 18 -1.33 -6.22 -5.81
N ASN A 19 -0.48 -7.05 -6.41
CA ASN A 19 -0.79 -8.47 -6.61
C ASN A 19 -0.94 -9.22 -5.27
N ALA A 20 -0.08 -8.92 -4.29
CA ALA A 20 -0.18 -9.50 -2.94
C ALA A 20 -1.44 -9.03 -2.20
N ILE A 21 -1.80 -7.75 -2.31
CA ILE A 21 -3.10 -7.23 -1.85
C ILE A 21 -4.24 -8.01 -2.50
N GLY A 22 -4.15 -8.21 -3.83
CA GLY A 22 -5.02 -9.09 -4.62
C GLY A 22 -5.27 -10.43 -3.96
N ARG A 23 -4.20 -11.15 -3.63
CA ARG A 23 -4.28 -12.47 -2.98
C ARG A 23 -4.83 -12.38 -1.56
N PHE A 24 -4.41 -11.40 -0.77
CA PHE A 24 -4.89 -11.16 0.60
C PHE A 24 -6.42 -11.06 0.66
N TYR A 25 -7.03 -10.15 -0.11
CA TYR A 25 -8.49 -10.03 -0.11
C TYR A 25 -9.19 -11.15 -0.90
N SER A 26 -8.45 -12.06 -1.55
CA SER A 26 -9.00 -13.26 -2.24
C SER A 26 -8.94 -14.53 -1.41
N ALA A 27 -8.15 -14.56 -0.34
CA ALA A 27 -7.93 -15.79 0.43
C ALA A 27 -9.26 -16.32 0.98
N SER A 28 -9.62 -17.56 0.61
CA SER A 28 -10.85 -18.21 1.06
C SER A 28 -10.72 -18.88 2.43
N THR A 29 -9.50 -19.03 2.93
CA THR A 29 -9.22 -19.68 4.21
C THR A 29 -8.47 -18.73 5.14
N GLU A 30 -8.66 -18.91 6.44
CA GLU A 30 -7.92 -18.17 7.48
C GLU A 30 -6.40 -18.34 7.32
N ALA A 31 -5.95 -19.58 7.10
CA ALA A 31 -4.53 -19.86 6.91
C ALA A 31 -3.93 -19.11 5.70
N GLY A 32 -4.64 -19.08 4.56
CA GLY A 32 -4.22 -18.33 3.38
C GLY A 32 -4.23 -16.83 3.62
N PHE A 33 -5.22 -16.33 4.35
CA PHE A 33 -5.35 -14.92 4.70
C PHE A 33 -4.20 -14.45 5.61
N LEU A 34 -3.90 -15.21 6.67
CA LEU A 34 -2.79 -14.93 7.59
C LEU A 34 -1.43 -15.01 6.86
N ALA A 35 -1.26 -15.97 5.95
CA ALA A 35 -0.06 -16.08 5.13
C ALA A 35 0.15 -14.85 4.25
N GLU A 36 -0.89 -14.37 3.55
CA GLU A 36 -0.78 -13.17 2.72
C GLU A 36 -0.64 -11.88 3.55
N SER A 37 -1.24 -11.81 4.74
CA SER A 37 -0.99 -10.69 5.68
C SER A 37 0.47 -10.61 6.09
N SER A 38 1.06 -11.75 6.46
CA SER A 38 2.48 -11.86 6.80
C SER A 38 3.39 -11.50 5.62
N ALA A 39 3.07 -11.99 4.43
CA ALA A 39 3.80 -11.66 3.20
C ALA A 39 3.75 -10.14 2.90
N LEU A 40 2.58 -9.51 3.04
CA LEU A 40 2.45 -8.06 2.90
C LEU A 40 3.27 -7.31 3.94
N SER A 41 3.23 -7.74 5.21
CA SER A 41 4.03 -7.12 6.27
C SER A 41 5.52 -7.15 5.93
N ALA A 42 6.05 -8.30 5.48
CA ALA A 42 7.44 -8.43 5.07
C ALA A 42 7.79 -7.55 3.84
N MET A 43 6.86 -7.37 2.89
CA MET A 43 7.06 -6.43 1.78
C MET A 43 7.16 -4.99 2.26
N PHE A 44 6.33 -4.61 3.25
CA PHE A 44 6.37 -3.28 3.84
C PHE A 44 7.59 -3.08 4.75
N ASP A 45 8.16 -4.13 5.36
CA ASP A 45 9.44 -4.04 6.09
C ASP A 45 10.58 -3.62 5.15
N ARG A 46 10.62 -4.21 3.95
CA ARG A 46 11.61 -3.82 2.94
C ARG A 46 11.46 -2.36 2.51
N LEU A 47 10.21 -1.89 2.38
CA LEU A 47 9.94 -0.49 2.04
C LEU A 47 10.28 0.45 3.20
N GLU A 48 10.01 0.06 4.45
CA GLU A 48 10.39 0.82 5.64
C GLU A 48 11.90 1.04 5.69
N ALA A 49 12.69 -0.02 5.45
CA ALA A 49 14.15 0.07 5.38
C ALA A 49 14.61 1.04 4.26
N GLU A 50 13.99 0.96 3.08
CA GLU A 50 14.32 1.85 1.96
C GLU A 50 14.04 3.33 2.27
N LEU A 51 12.94 3.61 2.97
CA LEU A 51 12.60 4.98 3.40
C LEU A 51 13.56 5.49 4.48
N ALA A 52 14.11 4.59 5.31
CA ALA A 52 15.09 4.94 6.34
C ALA A 52 16.46 5.32 5.75
N ASP A 53 16.84 4.72 4.61
CA ASP A 53 18.13 4.98 3.94
C ASP A 53 18.21 6.36 3.27
N GLU A 54 17.08 6.97 2.91
CA GLU A 54 17.01 8.26 2.21
C GLU A 54 16.18 9.31 2.98
N PRO A 55 16.59 9.67 4.21
CA PRO A 55 15.83 10.59 5.06
C PRO A 55 15.84 12.01 4.49
N GLY A 56 14.84 12.82 4.89
CA GLY A 56 14.85 14.26 4.62
C GLY A 56 13.70 14.79 3.77
N GLY A 57 12.59 14.07 3.68
CA GLY A 57 11.36 14.61 3.13
C GLY A 57 10.20 13.61 3.16
N PRO A 58 8.99 14.05 2.78
CA PRO A 58 7.78 13.27 2.96
C PRO A 58 7.46 12.34 1.77
N TRP A 59 8.34 12.26 0.78
CA TRP A 59 8.18 11.45 -0.43
C TRP A 59 9.23 10.33 -0.50
N PHE A 60 9.01 9.36 -1.37
CA PHE A 60 9.93 8.24 -1.57
C PHE A 60 11.36 8.70 -1.93
N ALA A 61 11.47 9.71 -2.79
CA ALA A 61 12.74 10.36 -3.16
C ALA A 61 13.00 11.62 -2.31
N SER A 62 12.64 11.54 -1.02
CA SER A 62 12.72 12.58 -0.01
C SER A 62 11.97 13.86 -0.38
N LYS A 63 12.61 14.80 -1.09
CA LYS A 63 12.09 16.16 -1.30
C LYS A 63 11.07 16.28 -2.42
N HIS A 64 11.15 15.42 -3.43
CA HIS A 64 10.33 15.55 -4.64
C HIS A 64 9.36 14.37 -4.77
N PHE A 65 8.10 14.69 -5.05
CA PHE A 65 7.13 13.69 -5.47
C PHE A 65 7.57 13.04 -6.79
N SER A 66 7.52 11.73 -6.85
CA SER A 66 8.05 10.92 -7.96
C SER A 66 7.01 9.93 -8.49
N LEU A 67 7.39 9.20 -9.56
CA LEU A 67 6.55 8.11 -10.08
C LEU A 67 6.36 6.97 -9.08
N VAL A 68 7.33 6.75 -8.17
CA VAL A 68 7.18 5.74 -7.11
C VAL A 68 6.02 6.13 -6.21
N ASP A 69 5.97 7.38 -5.75
CA ASP A 69 4.86 7.93 -4.96
C ASP A 69 3.49 7.77 -5.64
N ALA A 70 3.43 8.00 -6.96
CA ALA A 70 2.21 7.81 -7.73
C ALA A 70 1.73 6.35 -7.76
N VAL A 71 2.65 5.38 -7.89
CA VAL A 71 2.35 3.94 -7.91
C VAL A 71 1.87 3.43 -6.54
N TYR A 72 2.38 4.00 -5.45
CA TYR A 72 1.96 3.62 -4.10
C TYR A 72 0.65 4.28 -3.64
N GLY A 73 0.17 5.31 -4.34
CA GLY A 73 -1.17 5.87 -4.15
C GLY A 73 -2.29 4.81 -4.09
N PRO A 74 -2.48 3.97 -5.13
CA PRO A 74 -3.46 2.88 -5.09
C PRO A 74 -3.16 1.81 -4.04
N VAL A 75 -1.88 1.46 -3.78
CA VAL A 75 -1.50 0.50 -2.72
C VAL A 75 -2.09 0.94 -1.38
N PHE A 76 -1.83 2.18 -0.99
CA PHE A 76 -2.33 2.73 0.27
C PHE A 76 -3.83 2.98 0.28
N ARG A 77 -4.45 3.17 -0.90
CA ARG A 77 -5.90 3.27 -1.01
C ARG A 77 -6.60 1.99 -0.59
N TYR A 78 -6.05 0.82 -0.92
CA TYR A 78 -6.56 -0.46 -0.42
C TYR A 78 -6.41 -0.58 1.09
N LEU A 79 -5.22 -0.27 1.63
CA LEU A 79 -5.01 -0.30 3.08
C LEU A 79 -5.97 0.65 3.83
N ASN A 80 -6.30 1.82 3.26
CA ASN A 80 -7.29 2.74 3.83
C ASN A 80 -8.70 2.12 3.95
N VAL A 81 -9.05 1.19 3.07
CA VAL A 81 -10.32 0.47 3.16
C VAL A 81 -10.20 -0.72 4.10
N PHE A 82 -9.07 -1.43 4.11
CA PHE A 82 -8.81 -2.53 5.04
C PHE A 82 -8.88 -2.08 6.51
N ASP A 83 -8.33 -0.91 6.84
CA ASP A 83 -8.39 -0.35 8.21
C ASP A 83 -9.82 -0.08 8.71
N ARG A 84 -10.83 -0.06 7.81
CA ARG A 84 -12.25 0.05 8.19
C ARG A 84 -12.88 -1.30 8.50
N ILE A 85 -12.27 -2.39 8.05
CA ILE A 85 -12.73 -3.77 8.25
C ILE A 85 -12.13 -4.33 9.53
N GLY A 86 -10.83 -4.14 9.75
CA GLY A 86 -10.14 -4.61 10.93
C GLY A 86 -8.67 -4.22 10.96
N ASP A 87 -8.01 -4.56 12.06
CA ASP A 87 -6.56 -4.46 12.18
C ASP A 87 -5.92 -5.81 11.80
N PHE A 88 -5.06 -5.78 10.79
CA PHE A 88 -4.39 -6.98 10.25
C PHE A 88 -2.88 -6.99 10.56
N GLY A 89 -2.37 -5.99 11.27
CA GLY A 89 -0.96 -5.88 11.64
C GLY A 89 0.02 -5.68 10.47
N ILE A 90 -0.48 -5.44 9.24
CA ILE A 90 0.34 -5.31 8.02
C ILE A 90 1.39 -4.18 8.15
N LEU A 91 1.03 -3.08 8.83
CA LEU A 91 1.89 -1.92 9.00
C LEU A 91 2.41 -1.73 10.43
N ASP A 92 2.40 -2.78 11.25
CA ASP A 92 2.95 -2.72 12.59
C ASP A 92 4.47 -2.57 12.55
N GLY A 93 5.00 -1.69 13.40
CA GLY A 93 6.43 -1.38 13.46
C GLY A 93 6.98 -0.56 12.29
N LYS A 94 6.12 0.00 11.41
CA LYS A 94 6.54 0.69 10.17
C LYS A 94 6.14 2.17 10.14
N PRO A 95 6.71 3.01 11.03
CA PRO A 95 6.31 4.41 11.18
C PRO A 95 6.58 5.26 9.93
N LEU A 96 7.65 5.02 9.17
CA LEU A 96 7.97 5.80 7.97
C LEU A 96 6.98 5.51 6.85
N VAL A 97 6.63 4.25 6.62
CA VAL A 97 5.58 3.86 5.67
C VAL A 97 4.24 4.45 6.07
N ARG A 98 3.88 4.43 7.36
CA ARG A 98 2.65 5.07 7.86
C ARG A 98 2.63 6.58 7.62
N ALA A 99 3.75 7.27 7.87
CA ALA A 99 3.89 8.70 7.61
C ALA A 99 3.81 9.04 6.10
N TRP A 100 4.44 8.22 5.26
CA TRP A 100 4.40 8.35 3.81
C TRP A 100 2.99 8.14 3.27
N ARG A 101 2.31 7.08 3.72
CA ARG A 101 0.89 6.78 3.42
C ARG A 101 -0.02 7.97 3.75
N LYS A 102 0.15 8.58 4.93
CA LYS A 102 -0.62 9.76 5.34
C LYS A 102 -0.39 10.91 4.37
N THR A 103 0.87 11.25 4.10
CA THR A 103 1.24 12.34 3.18
C THR A 103 0.65 12.13 1.78
N LEU A 104 0.72 10.90 1.25
CA LEU A 104 0.16 10.59 -0.07
C LEU A 104 -1.36 10.76 -0.11
N SER A 105 -2.07 10.40 0.96
CA SER A 105 -3.53 10.55 1.03
C SER A 105 -4.01 12.00 1.03
N GLU A 106 -3.16 12.92 1.48
CA GLU A 106 -3.44 14.36 1.53
C GLU A 106 -3.16 15.06 0.20
N ARG A 107 -2.34 14.46 -0.68
CA ARG A 107 -1.95 15.06 -1.97
C ARG A 107 -3.15 15.11 -2.93
N PRO A 108 -3.50 16.29 -3.49
CA PRO A 108 -4.66 16.43 -4.39
C PRO A 108 -4.65 15.47 -5.58
N SER A 109 -3.50 15.30 -6.25
CA SER A 109 -3.38 14.42 -7.42
C SER A 109 -3.58 12.93 -7.08
N ILE A 110 -3.42 12.51 -5.81
CA ILE A 110 -3.65 11.13 -5.37
C ILE A 110 -5.09 10.97 -4.90
N ARG A 111 -5.60 11.94 -4.13
CA ARG A 111 -6.97 11.94 -3.61
C ARG A 111 -8.01 12.04 -4.72
N GLN A 112 -7.78 12.89 -5.71
CA GLN A 112 -8.71 13.16 -6.82
C GLN A 112 -8.53 12.19 -8.00
N ALA A 113 -7.60 11.24 -7.93
CA ALA A 113 -7.40 10.22 -8.97
C ALA A 113 -8.52 9.17 -9.05
N VAL A 114 -9.45 9.18 -8.10
CA VAL A 114 -10.62 8.31 -8.05
C VAL A 114 -11.86 9.13 -7.72
N ALA A 115 -13.04 8.62 -8.08
CA ALA A 115 -14.29 9.23 -7.71
C ALA A 115 -14.47 9.28 -6.17
N PRO A 116 -15.20 10.28 -5.62
CA PRO A 116 -15.37 10.42 -4.17
C PRO A 116 -16.00 9.20 -3.47
N ASP A 117 -16.78 8.41 -4.19
CA ASP A 117 -17.46 7.20 -3.72
C ASP A 117 -16.60 5.92 -3.83
N TYR A 118 -15.37 6.03 -4.34
CA TYR A 118 -14.49 4.89 -4.54
C TYR A 118 -14.26 4.05 -3.27
N PRO A 119 -13.97 4.64 -2.08
CA PRO A 119 -13.79 3.84 -0.88
C PRO A 119 -15.01 2.98 -0.52
N GLN A 120 -16.22 3.51 -0.73
CA GLN A 120 -17.48 2.81 -0.48
C GLN A 120 -17.68 1.69 -1.49
N ARG A 121 -17.42 1.95 -2.78
CA ARG A 121 -17.49 0.93 -3.84
C ARG A 121 -16.48 -0.19 -3.62
N LEU A 122 -15.27 0.15 -3.20
CA LEU A 122 -14.24 -0.84 -2.89
C LEU A 122 -14.63 -1.67 -1.66
N HIS A 123 -15.14 -1.05 -0.59
CA HIS A 123 -15.65 -1.79 0.56
C HIS A 123 -16.78 -2.75 0.18
N ALA A 124 -17.78 -2.30 -0.58
CA ALA A 124 -18.87 -3.15 -1.06
C ALA A 124 -18.36 -4.30 -1.94
N PHE A 125 -17.37 -4.05 -2.80
CA PHE A 125 -16.71 -5.10 -3.58
C PHE A 125 -16.02 -6.15 -2.70
N LEU A 126 -15.30 -5.72 -1.66
CA LEU A 126 -14.65 -6.65 -0.72
C LEU A 126 -15.69 -7.50 0.02
N GLN A 127 -16.76 -6.87 0.53
CA GLN A 127 -17.85 -7.58 1.22
C GLN A 127 -18.57 -8.60 0.33
N ALA A 128 -18.76 -8.29 -0.95
CA ALA A 128 -19.47 -9.16 -1.89
C ALA A 128 -18.64 -10.39 -2.32
N LYS A 129 -17.37 -10.48 -1.91
CA LYS A 129 -16.44 -11.45 -2.44
C LYS A 129 -16.56 -12.84 -1.81
N GLY A 130 -17.10 -12.94 -0.59
CA GLY A 130 -17.21 -14.20 0.15
C GLY A 130 -15.85 -14.85 0.42
N SER A 131 -14.80 -14.03 0.59
CA SER A 131 -13.47 -14.49 1.01
C SER A 131 -13.36 -14.44 2.53
N HIS A 132 -12.26 -14.89 3.12
CA HIS A 132 -12.06 -14.83 4.57
C HIS A 132 -12.15 -13.39 5.14
N LEU A 133 -11.88 -12.37 4.31
CA LEU A 133 -11.97 -10.97 4.70
C LEU A 133 -13.43 -10.46 4.83
N SER A 134 -14.42 -11.19 4.28
CA SER A 134 -15.82 -10.76 4.13
C SER A 134 -16.85 -11.77 4.61
#